data_AF-A0AAV3XBR3-F1
#
_entry.id   AF-A0AAV3XBR3-F1
#
_cell.length_a   1.000
_cell.length_b   1.000
_cell.length_c   1.000
_cell.angle_alpha   90.00
_cell.angle_beta   90.00
_cell.angle_gamma   90.00
#
_symmetry.space_group_name_H-M   'P 1'
#
loop_
_entity.id
_entity.type
_entity.pdbx_description
1 polymer ?
#
loop_
_entity_poly.entity_id
_entity_poly.type
_entity_poly.pdbx_seq_one_letter_code
_entity_poly.pdbx_strand_id
1 'polypeptide(L)'
;MGQANHFATLKSKYDVSGYKDKSPSSPLYAILQKLEKLERLEPTDVAWLEENKAEGYQQNYSSYSWREDQSYGGRKLFSGKIFIAYHKIEATFYEQEYNRTGNKWNLPNASSHWRKAEQPRLALKITENLDFDKIKENKLKSALLTTRGGAFRDIEQLNNAEDCAKKAIEYQPNSHHPYTLMGAICFERGQYYEGENWFAEAIKRGASTKDQDAEIKRIVKNSKDKNKQREVVEYLLKKDPSRYAWAKSYRK
;
A
#
# COMPACT_ATOMS: atom_id res chain seq x y z
N MET A 1 -27.03 3.98 27.77
CA MET A 1 -25.89 3.05 27.91
C MET A 1 -25.51 2.29 26.63
N GLY A 2 -26.37 2.19 25.60
CA GLY A 2 -26.07 1.40 24.38
C GLY A 2 -24.94 1.94 23.49
N GLN A 3 -24.98 3.22 23.09
CA GLN A 3 -24.04 3.76 22.09
C GLN A 3 -22.59 3.85 22.57
N ALA A 4 -22.34 4.28 23.81
CA ALA A 4 -20.98 4.36 24.35
C ALA A 4 -20.32 2.97 24.46
N ASN A 5 -21.08 1.95 24.87
CA ASN A 5 -20.60 0.57 24.90
C ASN A 5 -20.33 0.04 23.49
N HIS A 6 -21.23 0.32 22.54
CA HIS A 6 -21.03 -0.05 21.15
C HIS A 6 -19.77 0.63 20.55
N PHE A 7 -19.54 1.92 20.83
CA PHE A 7 -18.33 2.62 20.39
C PHE A 7 -17.07 1.99 20.98
N ALA A 8 -17.06 1.64 22.27
CA ALA A 8 -15.93 0.94 22.88
C ALA A 8 -15.63 -0.41 22.20
N THR A 9 -16.66 -1.19 21.86
CA THR A 9 -16.52 -2.44 21.10
C THR A 9 -15.90 -2.20 19.71
N LEU A 10 -16.38 -1.20 18.97
CA LEU A 10 -15.81 -0.85 17.66
C LEU A 10 -14.36 -0.39 17.78
N LYS A 11 -14.02 0.45 18.77
CA LYS A 11 -12.63 0.88 18.99
C LYS A 11 -11.70 -0.30 19.24
N SER A 12 -12.14 -1.29 20.02
CA SER A 12 -11.39 -2.54 20.25
C SER A 12 -11.24 -3.35 18.95
N LYS A 13 -12.34 -3.55 18.21
CA LYS A 13 -12.33 -4.30 16.93
C LYS A 13 -11.32 -3.73 15.95
N TYR A 14 -11.28 -2.40 15.81
CA TYR A 14 -10.43 -1.68 14.87
C TYR A 14 -9.05 -1.28 15.43
N ASP A 15 -8.71 -1.72 16.65
CA ASP A 15 -7.42 -1.47 17.30
C ASP A 15 -7.10 0.03 17.49
N VAL A 16 -8.11 0.78 17.93
CA VAL A 16 -8.04 2.23 18.21
C VAL A 16 -8.57 2.57 19.61
N SER A 17 -8.43 1.65 20.57
CA SER A 17 -8.85 1.83 21.97
C SER A 17 -8.18 3.02 22.66
N GLY A 18 -6.97 3.40 22.22
CA GLY A 18 -6.24 4.58 22.69
C GLY A 18 -6.78 5.93 22.20
N TYR A 19 -7.85 5.94 21.40
CA TYR A 19 -8.54 7.18 21.05
C TYR A 19 -9.41 7.66 22.23
N LYS A 20 -9.09 8.85 22.73
CA LYS A 20 -9.60 9.39 24.00
C LYS A 20 -11.10 9.62 24.01
N ASP A 21 -11.64 10.11 22.90
CA ASP A 21 -13.06 10.45 22.81
C ASP A 21 -13.93 9.19 22.90
N LYS A 22 -15.00 9.30 23.69
CA LYS A 22 -15.98 8.25 23.98
C LYS A 22 -17.41 8.71 23.63
N SER A 23 -17.57 9.93 23.11
CA SER A 23 -18.86 10.50 22.78
C SER A 23 -19.52 9.75 21.62
N PRO A 24 -20.84 9.47 21.69
CA PRO A 24 -21.61 9.02 20.54
C PRO A 24 -21.66 10.03 19.38
N SER A 25 -21.28 11.30 19.61
CA SER A 25 -21.14 12.32 18.55
C SER A 25 -19.75 12.35 17.92
N SER A 26 -18.84 11.45 18.30
CA SER A 26 -17.48 11.41 17.77
C SER A 26 -17.46 11.08 16.27
N PRO A 27 -16.69 11.81 15.44
CA PRO A 27 -16.52 11.45 14.04
C PRO A 27 -15.98 10.02 13.86
N LEU A 28 -15.06 9.59 14.73
CA LEU A 28 -14.55 8.22 14.69
C LEU A 28 -15.67 7.19 14.90
N TYR A 29 -16.63 7.45 15.79
CA TYR A 29 -17.73 6.49 16.00
C TYR A 29 -18.58 6.31 14.74
N ALA A 30 -18.98 7.41 14.10
CA ALA A 30 -19.74 7.38 12.86
C ALA A 30 -18.98 6.65 11.73
N ILE A 31 -17.68 6.90 11.61
CA ILE A 31 -16.80 6.24 10.64
C ILE A 31 -16.73 4.74 10.90
N LEU A 32 -16.50 4.31 12.14
CA LEU A 32 -16.43 2.89 12.47
C LEU A 32 -17.77 2.17 12.23
N GLN A 33 -18.91 2.86 12.41
CA GLN A 33 -20.22 2.31 12.05
C GLN A 33 -20.39 2.11 10.55
N LYS A 34 -19.93 3.05 9.71
CA LYS A 34 -19.92 2.91 8.24
C LYS A 34 -19.09 1.69 7.83
N LEU A 35 -17.87 1.56 8.39
CA LEU A 35 -17.00 0.41 8.12
C LEU A 35 -17.62 -0.93 8.53
N GLU A 36 -18.33 -0.98 9.67
CA GLU A 36 -19.01 -2.19 10.13
C GLU A 36 -20.13 -2.63 9.17
N LYS A 37 -20.82 -1.65 8.57
CA LYS A 37 -21.89 -1.87 7.59
C LYS A 37 -21.38 -2.07 6.16
N LEU A 38 -20.06 -2.05 5.95
CA LEU A 38 -19.42 -2.10 4.64
C LEU A 38 -19.82 -0.94 3.71
N GLU A 39 -20.14 0.21 4.30
CA GLU A 39 -20.44 1.45 3.59
C GLU A 39 -19.13 2.16 3.21
N ARG A 40 -19.10 2.75 2.01
CA ARG A 40 -17.96 3.58 1.58
C ARG A 40 -17.82 4.79 2.49
N LEU A 41 -16.58 5.19 2.74
CA LEU A 41 -16.26 6.42 3.46
C LEU A 41 -16.28 7.60 2.51
N GLU A 42 -16.79 8.73 2.98
CA GLU A 42 -16.74 9.99 2.24
C GLU A 42 -15.31 10.55 2.24
N PRO A 43 -14.93 11.39 1.27
CA PRO A 43 -13.62 12.03 1.25
C PRO A 43 -13.27 12.77 2.55
N THR A 44 -14.28 13.38 3.19
CA THR A 44 -14.12 14.06 4.49
C THR A 44 -13.87 13.10 5.64
N ASP A 45 -14.47 11.91 5.64
CA ASP A 45 -14.19 10.87 6.63
C ASP A 45 -12.72 10.41 6.53
N VAL A 46 -12.24 10.18 5.30
CA VAL A 46 -10.86 9.74 5.04
C VAL A 46 -9.86 10.83 5.45
N ALA A 47 -10.08 12.08 5.03
CA ALA A 47 -9.23 13.20 5.42
C ALA A 47 -9.16 13.35 6.95
N TRP A 48 -10.31 13.23 7.63
CA TRP A 48 -10.36 13.27 9.08
C TRP A 48 -9.54 12.13 9.72
N LEU A 49 -9.60 10.90 9.20
CA LEU A 49 -8.78 9.80 9.70
C LEU A 49 -7.27 10.00 9.47
N GLU A 50 -6.88 10.67 8.38
CA GLU A 50 -5.48 10.95 8.06
C GLU A 50 -4.87 12.02 8.99
N GLU A 51 -5.68 12.99 9.39
CA GLU A 51 -5.29 14.11 10.27
C GLU A 51 -5.30 13.74 11.76
N ASN A 52 -6.10 12.75 12.15
CA ASN A 52 -6.30 12.38 13.56
C ASN A 52 -5.48 11.14 13.99
N LYS A 53 -5.18 11.09 15.29
CA LYS A 53 -4.31 10.07 15.90
C LYS A 53 -4.92 9.50 17.18
N ALA A 54 -4.62 8.24 17.46
CA ALA A 54 -4.85 7.60 18.76
C ALA A 54 -3.55 7.54 19.57
N GLU A 55 -3.65 7.52 20.90
CA GLU A 55 -2.50 7.22 21.75
C GLU A 55 -2.12 5.74 21.61
N GLY A 56 -0.81 5.46 21.68
CA GLY A 56 -0.28 4.11 21.62
C GLY A 56 0.90 3.96 20.66
N TYR A 57 1.68 2.91 20.89
CA TYR A 57 2.77 2.52 19.99
C TYR A 57 2.19 2.01 18.67
N GLN A 58 2.78 2.45 17.55
CA GLN A 58 2.47 1.90 16.23
C GLN A 58 2.83 0.41 16.20
N GLN A 59 1.85 -0.46 16.36
CA GLN A 59 2.00 -1.85 15.95
C GLN A 59 1.79 -1.94 14.42
N ASN A 60 2.80 -2.48 13.75
CA ASN A 60 2.89 -2.55 12.30
C ASN A 60 1.92 -3.60 11.73
N TYR A 61 0.68 -3.22 11.46
CA TYR A 61 -0.34 -4.14 10.92
C TYR A 61 -0.65 -3.95 9.43
N SER A 62 0.13 -3.16 8.69
CA SER A 62 -0.06 -3.09 7.23
C SER A 62 1.23 -2.83 6.48
N SER A 63 1.42 -3.60 5.41
CA SER A 63 2.46 -3.43 4.38
C SER A 63 2.28 -2.19 3.50
N TYR A 64 1.29 -1.34 3.78
CA TYR A 64 0.91 -0.16 2.96
C TYR A 64 0.83 1.17 3.72
N SER A 65 1.09 1.19 5.04
CA SER A 65 1.10 2.43 5.82
C SER A 65 2.47 3.12 5.73
N TRP A 66 2.63 4.03 4.78
CA TRP A 66 3.88 4.73 4.48
C TRP A 66 3.70 6.25 4.43
N ARG A 67 3.38 6.85 5.58
CA ARG A 67 3.65 8.28 5.83
C ARG A 67 4.03 8.48 7.30
N GLU A 68 5.34 8.62 7.48
CA GLU A 68 5.99 9.46 8.50
C GLU A 68 6.45 8.90 9.86
N ASP A 69 7.52 9.57 10.25
CA ASP A 69 8.26 9.78 11.50
C ASP A 69 7.88 8.99 12.76
N GLN A 70 8.91 8.39 13.38
CA GLN A 70 8.88 7.76 14.70
C GLN A 70 9.01 8.78 15.84
N SER A 71 8.91 10.08 15.59
CA SER A 71 8.99 11.09 16.64
C SER A 71 7.62 11.32 17.30
N TYR A 72 7.55 11.01 18.59
CA TYR A 72 6.59 11.45 19.61
C TYR A 72 5.30 12.12 19.11
N GLY A 73 4.37 11.32 18.58
CA GLY A 73 3.07 11.87 18.24
C GLY A 73 2.12 10.85 17.65
N GLY A 74 1.56 9.98 18.50
CA GLY A 74 0.37 9.14 18.24
C GLY A 74 0.37 8.24 16.99
N ARG A 75 -0.48 7.22 16.98
CA ARG A 75 -0.73 6.40 15.79
C ARG A 75 -1.83 7.05 14.94
N LYS A 76 -1.56 7.36 13.66
CA LYS A 76 -2.61 7.82 12.72
C LYS A 76 -3.78 6.84 12.69
N LEU A 77 -5.01 7.36 12.75
CA LEU A 77 -6.22 6.55 12.74
C LEU A 77 -6.40 5.83 11.40
N PHE A 78 -5.99 6.46 10.29
CA PHE A 78 -5.95 5.81 8.98
C PHE A 78 -4.78 4.83 8.84
N SER A 79 -4.80 3.76 9.63
CA SER A 79 -3.79 2.69 9.63
C SER A 79 -4.39 1.36 10.07
N GLY A 80 -3.63 0.27 9.94
CA GLY A 80 -4.00 -1.07 10.42
C GLY A 80 -5.39 -1.51 9.95
N LYS A 81 -6.25 -1.92 10.90
CA LYS A 81 -7.56 -2.52 10.59
C LYS A 81 -8.54 -1.55 9.92
N ILE A 82 -8.49 -0.25 10.26
CA ILE A 82 -9.32 0.78 9.59
C ILE A 82 -8.91 0.89 8.12
N PHE A 83 -7.61 0.99 7.86
CA PHE A 83 -7.06 1.08 6.50
C PHE A 83 -7.38 -0.16 5.67
N ILE A 84 -7.23 -1.36 6.25
CA ILE A 84 -7.56 -2.63 5.59
C ILE A 84 -9.06 -2.70 5.27
N ALA A 85 -9.93 -2.35 6.21
CA ALA A 85 -11.38 -2.37 6.01
C ALA A 85 -11.82 -1.39 4.92
N TYR A 86 -11.32 -0.15 4.97
CA TYR A 86 -11.57 0.86 3.93
C TYR A 86 -11.19 0.34 2.55
N HIS A 87 -9.97 -0.17 2.39
CA HIS A 87 -9.52 -0.66 1.09
C HIS A 87 -10.25 -1.92 0.62
N LYS A 88 -10.71 -2.79 1.52
CA LYS A 88 -11.57 -3.92 1.16
C LYS A 88 -12.91 -3.45 0.58
N ILE A 89 -13.52 -2.42 1.18
CA ILE A 89 -14.76 -1.83 0.70
C ILE A 89 -14.55 -1.17 -0.68
N GLU A 90 -13.49 -0.37 -0.83
CA GLU A 90 -13.16 0.26 -2.12
C GLU A 90 -12.87 -0.78 -3.22
N ALA A 91 -12.13 -1.84 -2.91
CA ALA A 91 -11.86 -2.91 -3.88
C ALA A 91 -13.16 -3.55 -4.37
N THR A 92 -14.06 -3.87 -3.44
CA THR A 92 -15.36 -4.46 -3.73
C THR A 92 -16.22 -3.53 -4.59
N PHE A 93 -16.23 -2.23 -4.27
CA PHE A 93 -16.94 -1.22 -5.07
C PHE A 93 -16.44 -1.19 -6.51
N TYR A 94 -15.13 -1.09 -6.73
CA TYR A 94 -14.58 -1.04 -8.09
C TYR A 94 -14.84 -2.34 -8.87
N GLU A 95 -14.81 -3.51 -8.22
CA GLU A 95 -15.24 -4.76 -8.86
C GLU A 95 -16.71 -4.73 -9.30
N GLN A 96 -17.62 -4.31 -8.42
CA GLN A 96 -19.03 -4.20 -8.73
C GLN A 96 -19.27 -3.20 -9.88
N GLU A 97 -18.57 -2.07 -9.87
CA GLU A 97 -18.63 -1.07 -10.93
C GLU A 97 -18.09 -1.60 -12.25
N TYR A 98 -17.03 -2.42 -12.23
CA TYR A 98 -16.57 -3.13 -13.42
C TYR A 98 -17.65 -4.07 -13.96
N ASN A 99 -18.25 -4.89 -13.10
CA ASN A 99 -19.31 -5.82 -13.50
C ASN A 99 -20.55 -5.11 -14.06
N ARG A 100 -20.87 -3.93 -13.51
CA ARG A 100 -22.03 -3.12 -13.92
C ARG A 100 -21.81 -2.40 -15.25
N THR A 101 -20.60 -1.88 -15.49
CA THR A 101 -20.34 -0.94 -16.60
C THR A 101 -19.43 -1.50 -17.69
N GLY A 102 -18.70 -2.57 -17.41
CA GLY A 102 -17.60 -3.06 -18.25
C GLY A 102 -16.40 -2.11 -18.31
N ASN A 103 -16.37 -1.03 -17.53
CA ASN A 103 -15.27 -0.07 -17.54
C ASN A 103 -14.01 -0.67 -16.93
N LYS A 104 -13.07 -1.06 -17.79
CA LYS A 104 -11.82 -1.74 -17.41
C LYS A 104 -10.91 -0.89 -16.52
N TRP A 105 -11.07 0.43 -16.48
CA TRP A 105 -10.31 1.29 -15.55
C TRP A 105 -10.62 1.01 -14.08
N ASN A 106 -11.73 0.35 -13.77
CA ASN A 106 -12.05 -0.08 -12.41
C ASN A 106 -11.14 -1.23 -11.93
N LEU A 107 -10.62 -2.06 -12.83
CA LEU A 107 -9.80 -3.23 -12.47
C LEU A 107 -8.44 -2.88 -11.85
N PRO A 108 -7.61 -1.96 -12.39
CA PRO A 108 -6.37 -1.57 -11.70
C PRO A 108 -6.66 -0.89 -10.34
N ASN A 109 -7.77 -0.14 -10.21
CA ASN A 109 -8.18 0.42 -8.93
C ASN A 109 -8.54 -0.67 -7.92
N ALA A 110 -9.40 -1.61 -8.29
CA ALA A 110 -9.75 -2.77 -7.48
C ALA A 110 -8.50 -3.60 -7.09
N SER A 111 -7.60 -3.85 -8.05
CA SER A 111 -6.35 -4.57 -7.85
C SER A 111 -5.46 -3.88 -6.81
N SER A 112 -5.27 -2.57 -6.94
CA SER A 112 -4.51 -1.75 -5.99
C SER A 112 -5.14 -1.79 -4.58
N HIS A 113 -6.46 -1.68 -4.49
CA HIS A 113 -7.17 -1.72 -3.21
C HIS A 113 -7.11 -3.10 -2.54
N TRP A 114 -7.23 -4.20 -3.30
CA TRP A 114 -7.07 -5.54 -2.75
C TRP A 114 -5.69 -5.79 -2.18
N ARG A 115 -4.65 -5.31 -2.86
CA ARG A 115 -3.30 -5.36 -2.34
C ARG A 115 -3.18 -4.63 -1.01
N LYS A 116 -3.70 -3.40 -0.94
CA LYS A 116 -3.70 -2.58 0.29
C LYS A 116 -4.55 -3.17 1.42
N ALA A 117 -5.57 -3.97 1.08
CA ALA A 117 -6.38 -4.75 2.01
C ALA A 117 -5.74 -6.10 2.39
N GLU A 118 -4.46 -6.32 2.06
CA GLU A 118 -3.70 -7.56 2.33
C GLU A 118 -4.29 -8.81 1.67
N GLN A 119 -4.98 -8.64 0.53
CA GLN A 119 -5.56 -9.73 -0.25
C GLN A 119 -5.03 -9.73 -1.70
N PRO A 120 -3.70 -9.79 -1.90
CA PRO A 120 -3.10 -9.75 -3.25
C PRO A 120 -3.56 -10.89 -4.15
N ARG A 121 -3.95 -12.04 -3.61
CA ARG A 121 -4.52 -13.16 -4.41
C ARG A 121 -5.83 -12.79 -5.08
N LEU A 122 -6.68 -11.97 -4.44
CA LEU A 122 -7.89 -11.46 -5.09
C LEU A 122 -7.53 -10.46 -6.19
N ALA A 123 -6.54 -9.59 -5.97
CA ALA A 123 -6.02 -8.69 -7.00
C ALA A 123 -5.54 -9.44 -8.26
N LEU A 124 -4.92 -10.61 -8.09
CA LEU A 124 -4.53 -11.50 -9.18
C LEU A 124 -5.74 -12.17 -9.84
N LYS A 125 -6.69 -12.67 -9.04
CA LYS A 125 -7.91 -13.33 -9.55
C LYS A 125 -8.70 -12.41 -10.48
N ILE A 126 -8.97 -11.17 -10.07
CA ILE A 126 -9.76 -10.23 -10.89
C ILE A 126 -9.06 -9.77 -12.18
N THR A 127 -7.77 -10.07 -12.33
CA THR A 127 -6.96 -9.70 -13.50
C THR A 127 -6.45 -10.91 -14.29
N GLU A 128 -6.82 -12.15 -13.91
CA GLU A 128 -6.21 -13.36 -14.47
C GLU A 128 -6.67 -13.69 -15.88
N ASN A 129 -7.94 -13.44 -16.20
CA ASN A 129 -8.57 -13.80 -17.48
C ASN A 129 -8.70 -12.61 -18.42
N LEU A 130 -7.83 -11.61 -18.29
CA LEU A 130 -7.85 -10.43 -19.14
C LEU A 130 -7.21 -10.73 -20.49
N ASP A 131 -7.99 -10.56 -21.55
CA ASP A 131 -7.50 -10.54 -22.91
C ASP A 131 -6.90 -9.14 -23.19
N PHE A 132 -5.57 -9.05 -23.05
CA PHE A 132 -4.84 -7.80 -23.27
C PHE A 132 -4.91 -7.34 -24.73
N ASP A 133 -5.09 -8.23 -25.71
CA ASP A 133 -5.18 -7.84 -27.12
C ASP A 133 -6.47 -7.05 -27.40
N LYS A 134 -7.54 -7.33 -26.64
CA LYS A 134 -8.80 -6.57 -26.68
C LYS A 134 -8.74 -5.21 -25.97
N ILE A 135 -7.65 -4.88 -25.28
CA ILE A 135 -7.48 -3.57 -24.62
C ILE A 135 -6.72 -2.64 -25.57
N LYS A 136 -7.41 -1.61 -26.09
CA LYS A 136 -6.80 -0.64 -27.02
C LYS A 136 -5.83 0.32 -26.33
N GLU A 137 -6.15 0.74 -25.11
CA GLU A 137 -5.38 1.76 -24.39
C GLU A 137 -4.11 1.19 -23.75
N ASN A 138 -2.94 1.54 -24.27
CA ASN A 138 -1.65 1.15 -23.69
C ASN A 138 -1.47 1.65 -22.24
N LYS A 139 -2.00 2.83 -21.92
CA LYS A 139 -1.97 3.37 -20.55
C LYS A 139 -2.69 2.44 -19.57
N LEU A 140 -3.85 1.91 -19.96
CA LEU A 140 -4.62 0.96 -19.16
C LEU A 140 -3.90 -0.39 -19.03
N LYS A 141 -3.33 -0.90 -20.14
CA LYS A 141 -2.51 -2.13 -20.13
C LYS A 141 -1.34 -2.02 -19.14
N SER A 142 -0.60 -0.91 -19.20
CA SER A 142 0.52 -0.63 -18.29
C SER A 142 0.05 -0.53 -16.83
N ALA A 143 -1.08 0.15 -16.56
CA ALA A 143 -1.65 0.25 -15.21
C ALA A 143 -2.04 -1.13 -14.64
N LEU A 144 -2.77 -1.94 -15.42
CA LEU A 144 -3.17 -3.30 -15.06
C LEU A 144 -1.97 -4.20 -14.75
N LEU A 145 -0.95 -4.16 -15.61
CA LEU A 145 0.27 -4.94 -15.42
C LEU A 145 1.07 -4.46 -14.22
N THR A 146 1.14 -3.15 -13.96
CA THR A 146 1.84 -2.62 -12.79
C THR A 146 1.15 -3.04 -11.48
N THR A 147 -0.18 -2.96 -11.39
CA THR A 147 -0.89 -3.39 -10.18
C THR A 147 -0.86 -4.90 -10.01
N ARG A 148 -0.97 -5.68 -11.10
CA ARG A 148 -0.83 -7.14 -11.10
C ARG A 148 0.57 -7.58 -10.69
N GLY A 149 1.61 -6.93 -11.23
CA GLY A 149 3.00 -7.19 -10.86
C GLY A 149 3.28 -6.86 -9.40
N GLY A 150 2.70 -5.76 -8.90
CA GLY A 150 2.70 -5.46 -7.47
C GLY A 150 2.02 -6.56 -6.63
N ALA A 151 0.93 -7.16 -7.10
CA ALA A 151 0.26 -8.24 -6.39
C ALA A 151 1.11 -9.53 -6.38
N PHE A 152 1.80 -9.85 -7.48
CA PHE A 152 2.77 -10.94 -7.52
C PHE A 152 3.94 -10.70 -6.54
N ARG A 153 4.45 -9.46 -6.49
CA ARG A 153 5.49 -9.05 -5.53
C ARG A 153 5.04 -9.27 -4.09
N ASP A 154 3.81 -8.89 -3.75
CA ASP A 154 3.25 -9.06 -2.40
C ASP A 154 3.15 -10.54 -1.96
N ILE A 155 3.11 -11.48 -2.91
CA ILE A 155 3.13 -12.94 -2.64
C ILE A 155 4.49 -13.59 -2.96
N GLU A 156 5.55 -12.79 -3.04
CA GLU A 156 6.95 -13.21 -3.24
C GLU A 156 7.21 -13.94 -4.59
N GLN A 157 6.30 -13.83 -5.55
CA GLN A 157 6.48 -14.35 -6.92
C GLN A 157 7.22 -13.33 -7.79
N LEU A 158 8.49 -13.09 -7.47
CA LEU A 158 9.27 -11.97 -8.04
C LEU A 158 9.48 -12.08 -9.56
N ASN A 159 9.57 -13.29 -10.11
CA ASN A 159 9.71 -13.48 -11.57
C ASN A 159 8.43 -13.04 -12.30
N ASN A 160 7.26 -13.46 -11.82
CA ASN A 160 5.98 -13.03 -12.40
C ASN A 160 5.76 -11.51 -12.23
N ALA A 161 6.23 -10.94 -11.12
CA ALA A 161 6.20 -9.50 -10.89
C ALA A 161 7.07 -8.74 -11.90
N GLU A 162 8.27 -9.26 -12.18
CA GLU A 162 9.21 -8.70 -13.15
C GLU A 162 8.65 -8.76 -14.58
N ASP A 163 8.07 -9.89 -14.99
CA ASP A 163 7.46 -10.04 -16.31
C ASP A 163 6.33 -9.03 -16.53
N CYS A 164 5.52 -8.79 -15.49
CA CYS A 164 4.50 -7.77 -15.52
C CYS A 164 5.11 -6.36 -15.67
N ALA A 165 6.18 -6.06 -14.92
CA ALA A 165 6.85 -4.76 -14.98
C ALA A 165 7.48 -4.51 -16.36
N LYS A 166 8.16 -5.51 -16.95
CA LYS A 166 8.74 -5.44 -18.30
C LYS A 166 7.68 -5.14 -19.36
N LYS A 167 6.58 -5.91 -19.38
CA LYS A 167 5.46 -5.66 -20.30
C LYS A 167 4.79 -4.29 -20.06
N ALA A 168 4.70 -3.85 -18.80
CA ALA A 168 4.16 -2.53 -18.50
C ALA A 168 5.04 -1.38 -19.03
N ILE A 169 6.36 -1.56 -19.04
CA ILE A 169 7.33 -0.65 -19.66
C ILE A 169 7.15 -0.62 -21.17
N GLU A 170 6.98 -1.77 -21.83
CA GLU A 170 6.75 -1.85 -23.28
C GLU A 170 5.53 -1.03 -23.71
N TYR A 171 4.43 -1.10 -22.96
CA TYR A 171 3.23 -0.32 -23.27
C TYR A 171 3.37 1.17 -22.94
N GLN A 172 4.07 1.52 -21.87
CA GLN A 172 4.22 2.91 -21.44
C GLN A 172 5.64 3.21 -20.96
N PRO A 173 6.60 3.37 -21.88
CA PRO A 173 8.01 3.55 -21.54
C PRO A 173 8.29 4.86 -20.80
N ASN A 174 7.40 5.85 -20.93
CA ASN A 174 7.52 7.16 -20.28
C ASN A 174 6.82 7.24 -18.91
N SER A 175 6.15 6.19 -18.45
CA SER A 175 5.53 6.16 -17.12
C SER A 175 6.56 5.75 -16.07
N HIS A 176 6.60 6.42 -14.93
CA HIS A 176 7.53 6.06 -13.85
C HIS A 176 7.09 4.82 -13.05
N HIS A 177 5.80 4.46 -13.05
CA HIS A 177 5.28 3.42 -12.16
C HIS A 177 5.89 2.02 -12.41
N PRO A 178 6.01 1.53 -13.66
CA PRO A 178 6.65 0.23 -13.93
C PRO A 178 8.12 0.16 -13.50
N TYR A 179 8.86 1.27 -13.65
CA TYR A 179 10.26 1.39 -13.23
C TYR A 179 10.40 1.38 -11.70
N THR A 180 9.46 2.03 -11.01
CA THR A 180 9.38 1.99 -9.53
C THR A 180 9.14 0.56 -9.04
N LEU A 181 8.24 -0.18 -9.71
CA LEU A 181 8.00 -1.59 -9.41
C LEU A 181 9.26 -2.43 -9.64
N MET A 182 9.97 -2.21 -10.74
CA MET A 182 11.22 -2.92 -11.04
C MET A 182 12.31 -2.67 -9.98
N GLY A 183 12.50 -1.40 -9.58
CA GLY A 183 13.44 -1.05 -8.52
C GLY A 183 13.14 -1.79 -7.21
N ALA A 184 11.88 -1.84 -6.82
CA ALA A 184 11.46 -2.58 -5.63
C ALA A 184 11.69 -4.12 -5.76
N ILE A 185 11.44 -4.71 -6.93
CA ILE A 185 11.70 -6.13 -7.18
C ILE A 185 13.20 -6.45 -7.05
N CYS A 186 14.07 -5.61 -7.64
CA CYS A 186 15.52 -5.77 -7.52
C CYS A 186 15.99 -5.69 -6.05
N PHE A 187 15.45 -4.74 -5.27
CA PHE A 187 15.76 -4.64 -3.84
C PHE A 187 15.32 -5.88 -3.05
N GLU A 188 14.13 -6.44 -3.32
CA GLU A 188 13.66 -7.68 -2.68
C GLU A 188 14.51 -8.91 -3.07
N ARG A 189 15.19 -8.87 -4.23
CA ARG A 189 16.17 -9.87 -4.66
C ARG A 189 17.58 -9.67 -4.12
N GLY A 190 17.86 -8.57 -3.43
CA GLY A 190 19.22 -8.20 -3.03
C GLY A 190 20.08 -7.58 -4.14
N GLN A 191 19.50 -7.29 -5.31
CA GLN A 191 20.15 -6.67 -6.46
C GLN A 191 20.16 -5.14 -6.31
N TYR A 192 20.74 -4.63 -5.22
CA TYR A 192 20.53 -3.24 -4.80
C TYR A 192 21.02 -2.21 -5.83
N TYR A 193 22.20 -2.41 -6.41
CA TYR A 193 22.74 -1.52 -7.45
C TYR A 193 21.83 -1.42 -8.68
N GLU A 194 21.31 -2.56 -9.14
CA GLU A 194 20.37 -2.59 -10.27
C GLU A 194 19.05 -1.90 -9.88
N GLY A 195 18.56 -2.15 -8.66
CA GLY A 195 17.38 -1.49 -8.13
C GLY A 195 17.52 0.04 -8.05
N GLU A 196 18.69 0.55 -7.66
CA GLU A 196 18.99 1.99 -7.70
C GLU A 196 18.91 2.55 -9.11
N ASN A 197 19.45 1.84 -10.11
CA ASN A 197 19.38 2.27 -11.50
C ASN A 197 17.91 2.32 -11.99
N TRP A 198 17.10 1.33 -11.64
CA TRP A 198 15.66 1.33 -11.95
C TRP A 198 14.91 2.48 -11.27
N PHE A 199 15.23 2.79 -10.01
CA PHE A 199 14.67 3.96 -9.34
C PHE A 199 15.13 5.27 -9.96
N ALA A 200 16.39 5.37 -10.41
CA ALA A 200 16.87 6.54 -11.14
C ALA A 200 16.12 6.72 -12.47
N GLU A 201 15.85 5.64 -13.21
CA GLU A 201 15.01 5.67 -14.40
C GLU A 201 13.56 6.07 -14.09
N ALA A 202 13.01 5.64 -12.96
CA ALA A 202 11.70 6.10 -12.49
C ALA A 202 11.69 7.62 -12.20
N ILE A 203 12.73 8.15 -11.55
CA ILE A 203 12.87 9.58 -11.25
C ILE A 203 12.97 10.41 -12.53
N LYS A 204 13.74 9.95 -13.53
CA LYS A 204 13.80 10.59 -14.86
C LYS A 204 12.43 10.71 -15.54
N ARG A 205 11.47 9.86 -15.16
CA ARG A 205 10.09 9.82 -15.67
C ARG A 205 9.06 10.46 -14.74
N GLY A 206 9.51 11.15 -13.70
CA GLY A 206 8.65 11.93 -12.80
C GLY A 206 8.32 11.29 -11.46
N ALA A 207 8.92 10.15 -11.09
CA ALA A 207 8.84 9.67 -9.71
C ALA A 207 9.58 10.64 -8.77
N SER A 208 9.08 10.80 -7.55
CA SER A 208 9.79 11.55 -6.53
C SER A 208 10.80 10.67 -5.78
N THR A 209 11.87 11.28 -5.25
CA THR A 209 12.80 10.60 -4.35
C THR A 209 12.13 10.11 -3.06
N LYS A 210 11.06 10.80 -2.64
CA LYS A 210 10.25 10.40 -1.48
C LYS A 210 9.51 9.08 -1.72
N ASP A 211 9.01 8.85 -2.93
CA ASP A 211 8.34 7.59 -3.29
C ASP A 211 9.32 6.42 -3.31
N GLN A 212 10.54 6.64 -3.83
CA GLN A 212 11.63 5.66 -3.74
C GLN A 212 11.93 5.31 -2.27
N ASP A 213 12.13 6.31 -1.42
CA ASP A 213 12.45 6.08 -0.01
C ASP A 213 11.32 5.38 0.74
N ALA A 214 10.06 5.64 0.36
CA ALA A 214 8.90 4.93 0.88
C ALA A 214 8.90 3.44 0.48
N GLU A 215 9.20 3.11 -0.79
CA GLU A 215 9.30 1.71 -1.24
C GLU A 215 10.47 0.98 -0.57
N ILE A 216 11.65 1.61 -0.45
CA ILE A 216 12.80 1.00 0.23
C ILE A 216 12.47 0.75 1.72
N LYS A 217 11.87 1.72 2.41
CA LYS A 217 11.43 1.58 3.79
C LYS A 217 10.41 0.45 3.95
N ARG A 218 9.53 0.28 2.97
CA ARG A 218 8.59 -0.83 2.91
C ARG A 218 9.28 -2.18 2.85
N ILE A 219 10.27 -2.32 1.98
CA ILE A 219 11.03 -3.56 1.81
C ILE A 219 11.76 -3.91 3.11
N VAL A 220 12.47 -2.94 3.71
CA VAL A 220 13.16 -3.14 5.00
C VAL A 220 12.18 -3.59 6.07
N LYS A 221 11.04 -2.90 6.24
CA LYS A 221 10.08 -3.20 7.31
C LYS A 221 9.40 -4.56 7.14
N ASN A 222 9.09 -4.94 5.90
CA ASN A 222 8.33 -6.16 5.61
C ASN A 222 9.22 -7.40 5.36
N SER A 223 10.55 -7.24 5.34
CA SER A 223 11.46 -8.38 5.18
C SER A 223 11.27 -9.40 6.30
N LYS A 224 10.82 -10.60 5.93
CA LYS A 224 10.70 -11.75 6.84
C LYS A 224 12.06 -12.37 7.16
N ASP A 225 12.96 -12.32 6.18
CA ASP A 225 14.34 -12.78 6.34
C ASP A 225 15.17 -11.69 7.03
N LYS A 226 15.68 -12.02 8.23
CA LYS A 226 16.49 -11.12 9.04
C LYS A 226 17.88 -10.87 8.48
N ASN A 227 18.44 -11.84 7.77
CA ASN A 227 19.74 -11.66 7.12
C ASN A 227 19.60 -10.69 5.95
N LYS A 228 18.61 -10.90 5.08
CA LYS A 228 18.31 -9.94 4.00
C LYS A 228 17.96 -8.56 4.53
N GLN A 229 17.18 -8.47 5.61
CA GLN A 229 16.88 -7.20 6.27
C GLN A 229 18.16 -6.47 6.72
N ARG A 230 19.10 -7.21 7.30
CA ARG A 230 20.38 -6.65 7.73
C ARG A 230 21.24 -6.21 6.55
N GLU A 231 21.34 -7.03 5.50
CA GLU A 231 22.10 -6.71 4.29
C GLU A 231 21.64 -5.42 3.62
N VAL A 232 20.32 -5.26 3.42
CA VAL A 232 19.79 -4.04 2.80
C VAL A 232 20.01 -2.83 3.71
N VAL A 233 19.88 -2.97 5.03
CA VAL A 233 20.14 -1.88 5.99
C VAL A 233 21.62 -1.46 5.95
N GLU A 234 22.55 -2.42 5.94
CA GLU A 234 23.98 -2.15 5.86
C GLU A 234 24.34 -1.49 4.53
N TYR A 235 23.77 -1.96 3.42
CA TYR A 235 23.94 -1.34 2.10
C TYR A 235 23.47 0.12 2.09
N LEU A 236 22.26 0.40 2.60
CA LEU A 236 21.71 1.75 2.64
C LEU A 236 22.55 2.70 3.51
N LEU A 237 22.95 2.25 4.70
CA LEU A 237 23.76 3.07 5.61
C LEU A 237 25.17 3.33 5.09
N LYS A 238 25.76 2.37 4.36
CA LYS A 238 27.04 2.56 3.67
C LYS A 238 26.93 3.57 2.53
N LYS A 239 25.80 3.56 1.81
CA LYS A 239 25.53 4.44 0.67
C LYS A 239 25.32 5.88 1.10
N ASP A 240 24.40 6.13 2.03
CA ASP A 240 24.10 7.45 2.55
C ASP A 240 23.60 7.34 4.01
N PRO A 241 24.50 7.51 5.01
CA PRO A 241 24.14 7.34 6.42
C PRO A 241 23.23 8.44 6.95
N SER A 242 23.11 9.57 6.24
CA SER A 242 22.23 10.70 6.61
C SER A 242 20.81 10.46 6.10
N ARG A 243 20.65 10.22 4.79
CA ARG A 243 19.35 9.94 4.16
C ARG A 243 18.69 8.69 4.75
N TYR A 244 19.47 7.65 5.00
CA TYR A 244 18.97 6.36 5.50
C TYR A 244 19.15 6.18 7.01
N ALA A 245 19.32 7.25 7.79
CA ALA A 245 19.49 7.17 9.24
C ALA A 245 18.37 6.38 9.95
N TRP A 246 17.14 6.44 9.43
CA TRP A 246 15.98 5.67 9.93
C TRP A 246 16.20 4.15 9.92
N ALA A 247 17.03 3.63 8.99
CA ALA A 247 17.31 2.21 8.85
C ALA A 247 18.11 1.64 10.02
N LYS A 248 18.81 2.47 10.80
CA LYS A 248 19.57 2.05 12.00
C LYS A 248 18.69 1.33 13.02
N SER A 249 17.41 1.71 13.12
CA SER A 249 16.43 1.07 14.01
C SER A 249 16.18 -0.42 13.71
N TYR A 250 16.61 -0.91 12.55
CA TYR A 250 16.44 -2.29 12.09
C TYR A 250 17.72 -3.14 12.20
N ARG A 251 18.83 -2.62 12.77
CA ARG A 251 20.10 -3.37 12.97
C ARG A 251 20.09 -4.36 14.16
N LYS A 252 18.91 -4.80 14.62
CA LYS A 252 18.81 -5.68 15.79
C LYS A 252 19.43 -7.05 15.54
#